data_AF-A0A7L3PPX3-F1
#
_entry.id   AF-A0A7L3PPX3-F1
#
_cell.length_a   1.000
_cell.length_b   1.000
_cell.length_c   1.000
_cell.angle_alpha   90.00
_cell.angle_beta   90.00
_cell.angle_gamma   90.00
#
_symmetry.space_group_name_H-M   'P 1'
#
loop_
_entity.id
_entity.type
_entity.pdbx_description
1 polymer ?
#
loop_
_entity_poly.entity_id
_entity_poly.type
_entity_poly.pdbx_seq_one_letter_code
_entity_poly.pdbx_strand_id
1 'polypeptide(L)'
;TCRDIHCPKGSRCDIINGWPRCVQAKVTPRPSCQDVHCPKNTTCQTVNGQPRCVQTKMTQRGPSCRDLHCPQGTSCQMTNGWPQCVHDQPSCPSCQDVQCPQDTPCHMVDGQPRCVHLKTSMKKPSCGDLHCPQGTSCQMTNGQPQCVHHPPSCDVIHCPKDTSCQMVNGWPRCVQAKVTTRGPSCQDVQCPQGSMCQMVNGQPRCVQLKTSIRRPSCGDLHCPQGTSCQMTNDQPRCVHDQPSCEDVHCPKDTTCQMVNGQPRCVQAKVSPKPSCQDVHCPKDTPCHMVNGQPRCVQLKVSIKSPSCNDLHCPQGTICQMTNGQPRCV
;
A
#
# COMPACT_ATOMS: atom_id res chain seq x y z
N THR A 1 75.15 -2.63 133.08
CA THR A 1 74.60 -3.24 131.83
C THR A 1 74.72 -2.23 130.70
N CYS A 2 74.78 -2.64 129.43
CA CYS A 2 74.93 -1.73 128.27
C CYS A 2 73.61 -1.09 127.79
N ARG A 3 72.56 -1.11 128.61
CA ARG A 3 71.19 -0.80 128.19
C ARG A 3 70.97 0.69 127.85
N ASP A 4 71.71 1.57 128.53
CA ASP A 4 71.55 3.03 128.44
C ASP A 4 72.83 3.74 127.94
N ILE A 5 73.76 3.00 127.32
CA ILE A 5 75.03 3.56 126.83
C ILE A 5 74.99 3.68 125.30
N HIS A 6 75.06 4.91 124.81
CA HIS A 6 75.17 5.20 123.39
C HIS A 6 76.64 5.35 122.99
N CYS A 7 77.12 4.38 122.21
CA CYS A 7 78.48 4.41 121.68
C CYS A 7 78.54 5.19 120.35
N PRO A 8 79.64 5.91 120.08
CA PRO A 8 79.84 6.62 118.83
C PRO A 8 79.85 5.66 117.62
N LYS A 9 79.50 6.20 116.45
CA LYS A 9 79.36 5.45 115.19
C LYS A 9 80.62 4.61 114.90
N GLY A 10 80.45 3.30 114.66
CA GLY A 10 81.56 2.36 114.43
C GLY A 10 82.11 1.67 115.68
N SER A 11 81.46 1.85 116.84
CA SER A 11 81.77 1.11 118.08
C SER A 11 80.52 0.48 118.68
N ARG A 12 80.69 -0.56 119.51
CA ARG A 12 79.60 -1.24 120.24
C ARG A 12 79.89 -1.28 121.74
N CYS A 13 78.86 -1.28 122.57
CA CYS A 13 79.03 -1.41 124.02
C CYS A 13 79.27 -2.88 124.40
N ASP A 14 80.30 -3.12 125.23
CA ASP A 14 80.66 -4.43 125.77
C ASP A 14 80.97 -4.31 127.27
N ILE A 15 80.78 -5.37 128.06
CA ILE A 15 81.06 -5.34 129.52
C ILE A 15 82.50 -5.84 129.75
N ILE A 16 83.39 -4.96 130.21
CA ILE A 16 84.80 -5.29 130.48
C ILE A 16 85.07 -5.03 131.97
N ASN A 17 85.49 -6.07 132.70
CA ASN A 17 85.75 -6.04 134.15
C ASN A 17 84.56 -5.52 134.97
N GLY A 18 83.34 -5.92 134.59
CA GLY A 18 82.11 -5.50 135.28
C GLY A 18 81.59 -4.11 134.88
N TRP A 19 82.31 -3.36 134.04
CA TRP A 19 81.92 -2.02 133.61
C TRP A 19 81.63 -1.97 132.10
N PRO A 20 80.54 -1.32 131.66
CA PRO A 20 80.25 -1.16 130.23
C PRO A 20 81.21 -0.16 129.56
N ARG A 21 81.84 -0.56 128.45
CA ARG A 21 82.76 0.26 127.65
C ARG A 21 82.44 0.15 126.16
N CYS A 22 82.60 1.24 125.41
CA CYS A 22 82.49 1.23 123.96
C CYS A 22 83.80 0.74 123.33
N VAL A 23 83.73 -0.33 122.54
CA VAL A 23 84.87 -0.88 121.81
C VAL A 23 84.64 -0.74 120.30
N GLN A 24 85.70 -0.42 119.55
CA GLN A 24 85.59 -0.27 118.09
C GLN A 24 85.16 -1.59 117.46
N ALA A 25 84.05 -1.54 116.71
CA ALA A 25 83.62 -2.66 115.89
C ALA A 25 84.53 -2.68 114.67
N LYS A 26 85.56 -3.54 114.67
CA LYS A 26 86.34 -3.85 113.46
C LYS A 26 85.42 -4.51 112.45
N VAL A 27 84.74 -3.71 111.64
CA VAL A 27 84.01 -4.15 110.45
C VAL A 27 84.77 -3.60 109.25
N THR A 28 85.75 -4.35 108.76
CA THR A 28 86.24 -4.19 107.39
C THR A 28 85.10 -4.57 106.45
N PRO A 29 84.60 -3.67 105.56
CA PRO A 29 83.58 -4.03 104.59
C PRO A 29 84.15 -5.09 103.64
N ARG A 30 83.46 -6.22 103.54
CA ARG A 30 83.77 -7.25 102.54
C ARG A 30 83.39 -6.69 101.16
N PRO A 31 84.30 -6.57 100.19
CA PRO A 31 83.97 -5.98 98.89
C PRO A 31 82.85 -6.79 98.23
N SER A 32 81.78 -6.11 97.82
CA SER A 32 80.59 -6.70 97.20
C SER A 32 80.44 -6.21 95.75
N CYS A 33 79.61 -6.89 94.94
CA CYS A 33 79.34 -6.47 93.56
C CYS A 33 78.65 -5.11 93.44
N GLN A 34 78.21 -4.48 94.53
CA GLN A 34 77.65 -3.12 94.51
C GLN A 34 78.72 -2.06 94.20
N ASP A 35 79.99 -2.34 94.50
CA ASP A 35 81.11 -1.40 94.34
C ASP A 35 81.96 -1.70 93.09
N VAL A 36 81.56 -2.66 92.24
CA VAL A 36 82.32 -3.13 91.07
C VAL A 36 81.56 -2.81 89.78
N HIS A 37 82.10 -1.88 88.98
CA HIS A 37 81.62 -1.64 87.63
C HIS A 37 82.27 -2.59 86.62
N CYS A 38 81.45 -3.45 86.00
CA CYS A 38 81.89 -4.37 84.97
C CYS A 38 81.75 -3.78 83.55
N PRO A 39 82.65 -4.12 82.60
CA PRO A 39 82.56 -3.68 81.20
C PRO A 39 81.32 -4.25 80.48
N LYS A 40 80.90 -3.61 79.38
CA LYS A 40 79.71 -4.01 78.57
C LYS A 40 79.74 -5.51 78.24
N ASN A 41 78.60 -6.19 78.37
CA ASN A 41 78.38 -7.63 78.18
C ASN A 41 79.01 -8.57 79.23
N THR A 42 79.35 -8.05 80.42
CA THR A 42 79.71 -8.86 81.59
C THR A 42 78.86 -8.46 82.80
N THR A 43 78.65 -9.39 83.74
CA THR A 43 77.88 -9.17 84.98
C THR A 43 78.74 -9.52 86.19
N CYS A 44 78.69 -8.72 87.25
CA CYS A 44 79.42 -9.02 88.49
C CYS A 44 78.75 -10.18 89.24
N GLN A 45 79.53 -11.22 89.56
CA GLN A 45 79.13 -12.34 90.41
C GLN A 45 80.17 -12.58 91.50
N THR A 46 79.73 -13.05 92.67
CA THR A 46 80.67 -13.43 93.74
C THR A 46 81.14 -14.86 93.51
N VAL A 47 82.42 -15.03 93.14
CA VAL A 47 83.03 -16.34 92.90
C VAL A 47 84.08 -16.57 93.99
N ASN A 48 83.99 -17.68 94.74
CA ASN A 48 84.86 -17.99 95.87
C ASN A 48 84.95 -16.88 96.93
N GLY A 49 83.84 -16.18 97.18
CA GLY A 49 83.75 -15.14 98.20
C GLY A 49 84.33 -13.77 97.83
N GLN A 50 84.69 -13.56 96.56
CA GLN A 50 85.19 -12.29 96.02
C GLN A 50 84.40 -11.89 94.74
N PRO A 51 84.05 -10.62 94.54
CA PRO A 51 83.33 -10.17 93.34
C PRO A 51 84.21 -10.25 92.08
N ARG A 52 83.69 -10.84 91.00
CA ARG A 52 84.34 -10.98 89.68
C ARG A 52 83.34 -10.69 88.56
N CYS A 53 83.77 -10.00 87.51
CA CYS A 53 82.98 -9.82 86.31
C CYS A 53 83.05 -11.09 85.44
N VAL A 54 81.91 -11.72 85.17
CA VAL A 54 81.82 -12.91 84.32
C VAL A 54 80.98 -12.60 83.07
N GLN A 55 81.26 -13.30 81.98
CA GLN A 55 80.58 -13.08 80.71
C GLN A 55 79.09 -13.42 80.84
N THR A 56 78.22 -12.47 80.45
CA THR A 56 76.79 -12.70 80.46
C THR A 56 76.48 -13.71 79.36
N LYS A 57 76.25 -14.99 79.72
CA LYS A 57 75.81 -15.99 78.75
C LYS A 57 74.47 -15.55 78.17
N MET A 58 74.48 -15.01 76.95
CA MET A 58 73.28 -14.64 76.20
C MET A 58 72.35 -15.85 76.13
N THR A 59 71.22 -15.75 76.82
CA THR A 59 70.14 -16.74 76.78
C THR A 59 69.43 -16.67 75.43
N GLN A 60 69.66 -17.67 74.58
CA GLN A 60 68.77 -18.25 73.55
C GLN A 60 67.57 -17.44 73.02
N ARG A 61 67.77 -16.21 72.52
CA ARG A 61 66.91 -15.61 71.48
C ARG A 61 67.82 -15.01 70.42
N GLY A 62 67.72 -15.53 69.19
CA GLY A 62 68.46 -15.00 68.06
C GLY A 62 68.11 -13.53 67.80
N PRO A 63 69.03 -12.76 67.19
CA PRO A 63 68.77 -11.36 66.83
C PRO A 63 67.59 -11.29 65.86
N SER A 64 66.66 -10.35 66.10
CA SER A 64 65.44 -10.18 65.28
C SER A 64 65.26 -8.71 64.90
N CYS A 65 64.52 -8.46 63.81
CA CYS A 65 64.19 -7.09 63.36
C CYS A 65 63.39 -6.26 64.36
N ARG A 66 62.88 -6.83 65.47
CA ARG A 66 62.18 -6.08 66.51
C ARG A 66 63.10 -5.11 67.27
N ASP A 67 64.38 -5.42 67.35
CA ASP A 67 65.34 -4.66 68.16
C ASP A 67 66.26 -3.76 67.29
N LEU A 68 66.06 -3.76 65.95
CA LEU A 68 66.87 -2.99 64.99
C LEU A 68 66.07 -1.82 64.41
N HIS A 69 66.48 -0.58 64.74
CA HIS A 69 65.94 0.62 64.10
C HIS A 69 66.73 0.97 62.84
N CYS A 70 66.05 0.96 61.69
CA CYS A 70 66.64 1.31 60.40
C CYS A 70 66.46 2.82 60.08
N PRO A 71 67.46 3.47 59.44
CA PRO A 71 67.36 4.86 58.99
C PRO A 71 66.28 5.05 57.92
N GLN A 72 65.80 6.29 57.72
CA GLN A 72 64.74 6.59 56.74
C GLN A 72 65.10 6.10 55.32
N GLY A 73 64.14 5.46 54.64
CA GLY A 73 64.31 4.88 53.31
C GLY A 73 64.89 3.46 53.29
N THR A 74 65.02 2.82 54.46
CA THR A 74 65.46 1.43 54.59
C THR A 74 64.51 0.64 55.48
N SER A 75 64.29 -0.63 55.16
CA SER A 75 63.47 -1.56 55.95
C SER A 75 64.32 -2.72 56.49
N CYS A 76 63.94 -3.25 57.66
CA CYS A 76 64.66 -4.39 58.26
C CYS A 76 64.20 -5.70 57.62
N GLN A 77 65.16 -6.47 57.10
CA GLN A 77 64.94 -7.80 56.55
C GLN A 77 65.88 -8.82 57.20
N MET A 78 65.40 -10.06 57.39
CA MET A 78 66.24 -11.16 57.85
C MET A 78 67.00 -11.76 56.66
N THR A 79 68.33 -11.63 56.66
CA THR A 79 69.23 -12.18 55.63
C THR A 79 70.24 -13.10 56.31
N ASN A 80 70.33 -14.35 55.85
CA ASN A 80 71.23 -15.37 56.42
C ASN A 80 71.12 -15.56 57.95
N GLY A 81 69.92 -15.39 58.50
CA GLY A 81 69.66 -15.52 59.94
C GLY A 81 70.01 -14.29 60.79
N TRP A 82 70.37 -13.16 60.17
CA TRP A 82 70.68 -11.90 60.84
C TRP A 82 69.79 -10.75 60.32
N PRO A 83 69.32 -9.83 61.18
CA PRO A 83 68.58 -8.66 60.74
C PRO A 83 69.51 -7.64 60.09
N GLN A 84 69.18 -7.19 58.88
CA GLN A 84 69.90 -6.14 58.14
C GLN A 84 68.92 -5.07 57.63
N CYS A 85 69.34 -3.81 57.65
CA CYS A 85 68.60 -2.72 57.02
C CYS A 85 68.93 -2.67 55.52
N VAL A 86 67.94 -2.93 54.67
CA VAL A 86 68.07 -2.87 53.22
C VAL A 86 67.34 -1.65 52.71
N HIS A 87 67.86 -1.00 51.65
CA HIS A 87 67.16 0.12 51.04
C HIS A 87 65.85 -0.37 50.43
N ASP A 88 64.75 0.32 50.73
CA ASP A 88 63.51 0.11 50.02
C ASP A 88 63.79 0.51 48.57
N GLN A 89 63.98 -0.49 47.69
CA GLN A 89 64.04 -0.22 46.26
C GLN A 89 62.79 0.59 45.92
N PRO A 90 62.92 1.73 45.19
CA PRO A 90 61.76 2.48 44.78
C PRO A 90 60.86 1.50 44.04
N SER A 91 59.68 1.25 44.60
CA SER A 91 58.65 0.39 44.03
C SER A 91 58.55 0.74 42.54
N CYS A 92 58.86 -0.23 41.68
CA CYS A 92 58.78 -0.04 40.23
C CYS A 92 57.43 0.64 39.92
N PRO A 93 57.41 1.70 39.08
CA PRO A 93 56.15 2.37 38.77
C PRO A 93 55.16 1.32 38.30
N SER A 94 53.97 1.29 38.88
CA SER A 94 52.91 0.41 38.42
C SER A 94 52.18 1.10 37.26
N CYS A 95 51.35 0.39 36.50
CA CYS A 95 50.49 1.05 35.52
C CYS A 95 49.47 2.03 36.13
N GLN A 96 49.34 2.11 37.46
CA GLN A 96 48.54 3.14 38.14
C GLN A 96 49.25 4.51 38.11
N ASP A 97 50.57 4.53 38.00
CA ASP A 97 51.40 5.73 38.10
C ASP A 97 51.82 6.28 36.72
N VAL A 98 51.40 5.62 35.63
CA VAL A 98 51.77 5.97 34.25
C VAL A 98 50.54 6.46 33.47
N GLN A 99 50.56 7.73 33.06
CA GLN A 99 49.57 8.29 32.15
C GLN A 99 49.98 8.04 30.69
N CYS A 100 49.21 7.22 29.98
CA CYS A 100 49.45 6.93 28.57
C CYS A 100 48.66 7.90 27.65
N PRO A 101 49.21 8.25 26.46
CA PRO A 101 48.49 8.99 25.42
C PRO A 101 47.19 8.28 24.99
N GLN A 102 46.27 9.05 24.41
CA GLN A 102 44.95 8.56 23.94
C GLN A 102 45.12 7.30 23.06
N ASP A 103 44.29 6.28 23.30
CA ASP A 103 44.27 4.97 22.61
C ASP A 103 45.47 4.04 22.84
N THR A 104 46.28 4.27 23.89
CA THR A 104 47.33 3.32 24.33
C THR A 104 47.11 2.90 25.78
N PRO A 105 46.79 1.62 26.09
CA PRO A 105 46.76 1.16 27.47
C PRO A 105 48.16 0.86 28.00
N CYS A 106 48.32 1.03 29.31
CA CYS A 106 49.53 0.61 30.01
C CYS A 106 49.52 -0.90 30.24
N HIS A 107 50.61 -1.56 29.87
CA HIS A 107 50.86 -2.97 30.15
C HIS A 107 52.21 -3.15 30.84
N MET A 108 52.29 -4.14 31.74
CA MET A 108 53.57 -4.58 32.31
C MET A 108 54.29 -5.45 31.29
N VAL A 109 55.44 -4.99 30.81
CA VAL A 109 56.31 -5.72 29.88
C VAL A 109 57.68 -5.86 30.55
N ASP A 110 58.15 -7.09 30.76
CA ASP A 110 59.43 -7.39 31.43
C ASP A 110 59.61 -6.73 32.81
N GLY A 111 58.51 -6.64 33.57
CA GLY A 111 58.53 -6.05 34.92
C GLY A 111 58.52 -4.51 34.96
N GLN A 112 58.36 -3.83 33.82
CA GLN A 112 58.25 -2.38 33.73
C GLN A 112 56.95 -1.95 33.02
N PRO A 113 56.26 -0.89 33.49
CA PRO A 113 55.06 -0.38 32.82
C PRO A 113 55.42 0.28 31.49
N ARG A 114 54.71 -0.08 30.43
CA ARG A 114 54.88 0.50 29.09
C ARG A 114 53.52 0.82 28.47
N CYS A 115 53.39 2.00 27.87
CA CYS A 115 52.25 2.34 27.02
C CYS A 115 52.42 1.62 25.68
N VAL A 116 51.59 0.62 25.44
CA VAL A 116 51.63 -0.14 24.19
C VAL A 116 50.52 0.36 23.29
N HIS A 117 50.87 0.64 22.02
CA HIS A 117 49.83 0.75 21.01
C HIS A 117 49.25 -0.64 20.85
N LEU A 118 48.01 -0.86 21.31
CA LEU A 118 47.22 -1.88 20.64
C LEU A 118 47.17 -1.41 19.20
N LYS A 119 47.82 -2.14 18.31
CA LYS A 119 47.38 -2.16 16.92
C LYS A 119 45.94 -2.62 17.02
N THR A 120 45.02 -1.64 17.10
CA THR A 120 43.59 -1.82 16.97
C THR A 120 43.46 -2.85 15.87
N SER A 121 42.98 -4.03 16.26
CA SER A 121 42.67 -5.14 15.35
C SER A 121 42.19 -4.50 14.07
N MET A 122 42.99 -4.58 12.99
CA MET A 122 42.72 -3.94 11.70
C MET A 122 41.27 -4.26 11.35
N LYS A 123 40.37 -3.37 11.73
CA LYS A 123 38.94 -3.59 11.61
C LYS A 123 38.78 -3.53 10.11
N LYS A 124 38.53 -4.69 9.50
CA LYS A 124 38.51 -4.83 8.05
C LYS A 124 37.67 -3.67 7.53
N PRO A 125 38.24 -2.75 6.73
CA PRO A 125 37.56 -1.51 6.39
C PRO A 125 36.19 -1.88 5.85
N SER A 126 35.16 -1.27 6.43
CA SER A 126 33.77 -1.62 6.14
C SER A 126 33.09 -0.42 5.50
N CYS A 127 31.96 -0.66 4.84
CA CYS A 127 31.15 0.44 4.33
C CYS A 127 30.57 1.37 5.41
N GLY A 128 30.64 0.98 6.70
CA GLY A 128 30.30 1.86 7.81
C GLY A 128 31.32 3.00 8.02
N ASP A 129 32.54 2.84 7.51
CA ASP A 129 33.65 3.79 7.70
C ASP A 129 33.92 4.65 6.44
N LEU A 130 33.20 4.40 5.32
CA LEU A 130 33.43 5.04 4.02
C LEU A 130 32.25 5.94 3.62
N HIS A 131 32.48 7.26 3.58
CA HIS A 131 31.51 8.21 3.02
C HIS A 131 31.66 8.33 1.50
N CYS A 132 30.60 7.98 0.78
CA CYS A 132 30.55 8.03 -0.68
C CYS A 132 29.93 9.35 -1.19
N PRO A 133 30.46 9.94 -2.28
CA PRO A 133 29.89 11.15 -2.88
C PRO A 133 28.47 10.91 -3.43
N GLN A 134 27.70 11.99 -3.63
CA GLN A 134 26.32 11.88 -4.14
C GLN A 134 26.24 11.06 -5.44
N GLY A 135 25.28 10.15 -5.52
CA GLY A 135 25.09 9.25 -6.66
C GLY A 135 25.97 7.99 -6.66
N THR A 136 26.73 7.75 -5.59
CA THR A 136 27.48 6.50 -5.38
C THR A 136 27.05 5.82 -4.09
N SER A 137 27.22 4.51 -4.00
CA SER A 137 26.98 3.77 -2.75
C SER A 137 28.17 2.88 -2.46
N CYS A 138 28.45 2.64 -1.18
CA CYS A 138 29.54 1.76 -0.79
C CYS A 138 29.18 0.29 -1.01
N GLN A 139 30.07 -0.45 -1.68
CA GLN A 139 29.99 -1.90 -1.86
C GLN A 139 31.32 -2.55 -1.49
N MET A 140 31.29 -3.75 -0.91
CA MET A 140 32.49 -4.53 -0.63
C MET A 140 32.92 -5.28 -1.90
N THR A 141 34.07 -4.94 -2.46
CA THR A 141 34.68 -5.58 -3.64
C THR A 141 36.06 -6.10 -3.27
N ASN A 142 36.34 -7.39 -3.53
CA ASN A 142 37.60 -8.05 -3.16
C ASN A 142 38.01 -7.87 -1.69
N GLY A 143 37.04 -7.74 -0.78
CA GLY A 143 37.30 -7.55 0.64
C GLY A 143 37.66 -6.13 1.08
N GLN A 144 37.53 -5.13 0.19
CA GLN A 144 37.73 -3.71 0.47
C GLN A 144 36.44 -2.91 0.14
N PRO A 145 36.09 -1.88 0.91
CA PRO A 145 34.92 -1.05 0.60
C PRO A 145 35.28 -0.08 -0.53
N GLN A 146 34.42 0.00 -1.55
CA GLN A 146 34.55 0.90 -2.69
C GLN A 146 33.24 1.64 -2.94
N CYS A 147 33.32 2.93 -3.28
CA CYS A 147 32.16 3.69 -3.75
C CYS A 147 31.93 3.36 -5.21
N VAL A 148 30.81 2.69 -5.50
CA VAL A 148 30.41 2.35 -6.86
C VAL A 148 29.29 3.28 -7.31
N HIS A 149 29.42 3.79 -8.54
CA HIS A 149 28.33 4.48 -9.20
C HIS A 149 27.22 3.47 -9.48
N HIS A 150 26.06 3.72 -8.90
CA HIS A 150 24.87 3.03 -9.37
C HIS A 150 24.55 3.63 -10.74
N PRO A 151 24.39 2.80 -11.78
CA PRO A 151 23.84 3.27 -13.02
C PRO A 151 22.54 4.03 -12.70
N PRO A 152 22.32 5.23 -13.26
CA PRO A 152 21.11 6.00 -12.96
C PRO A 152 19.88 5.12 -13.14
N SER A 153 18.90 5.19 -12.23
CA SER A 153 17.64 4.50 -12.47
C SER A 153 16.85 5.22 -13.56
N CYS A 154 15.85 4.54 -14.12
CA CYS A 154 14.93 5.17 -15.06
C CYS A 154 14.08 6.29 -14.42
N ASP A 155 14.14 6.49 -13.11
CA ASP A 155 13.40 7.52 -12.39
C ASP A 155 13.88 8.94 -12.71
N VAL A 156 15.13 9.08 -13.17
CA VAL A 156 15.77 10.38 -13.46
C VAL A 156 16.05 10.60 -14.95
N ILE A 157 15.73 9.62 -15.81
CA ILE A 157 15.97 9.72 -17.25
C ILE A 157 14.70 10.13 -17.98
N HIS A 158 14.70 11.34 -18.54
CA HIS A 158 13.67 11.81 -19.46
C HIS A 158 13.96 11.31 -20.88
N CYS A 159 13.13 10.38 -21.36
CA CYS A 159 13.22 9.87 -22.72
C CYS A 159 12.40 10.71 -23.71
N PRO A 160 12.85 10.84 -24.98
CA PRO A 160 12.08 11.52 -26.02
C PRO A 160 10.74 10.83 -26.30
N LYS A 161 9.82 11.55 -26.96
CA LYS A 161 8.47 11.04 -27.30
C LYS A 161 8.55 9.67 -27.98
N ASP A 162 7.65 8.76 -27.61
CA ASP A 162 7.54 7.37 -28.11
C ASP A 162 8.70 6.41 -27.73
N THR A 163 9.54 6.82 -26.77
CA THR A 163 10.55 5.93 -26.15
C THR A 163 10.28 5.76 -24.66
N SER A 164 10.62 4.59 -24.10
CA SER A 164 10.52 4.31 -22.66
C SER A 164 11.90 3.99 -22.12
N CYS A 165 12.21 4.51 -20.94
CA CYS A 165 13.43 4.10 -20.24
C CYS A 165 13.29 2.64 -19.79
N GLN A 166 14.28 1.82 -20.11
CA GLN A 166 14.41 0.44 -19.62
C GLN A 166 15.85 0.20 -19.16
N MET A 167 16.01 -0.63 -18.13
CA MET A 167 17.32 -1.09 -17.69
C MET A 167 17.83 -2.18 -18.64
N VAL A 168 18.84 -1.88 -19.44
CA VAL A 168 19.48 -2.81 -20.39
C VAL A 168 20.92 -3.03 -19.95
N ASN A 169 21.29 -4.28 -19.63
CA ASN A 169 22.62 -4.64 -19.09
C ASN A 169 23.03 -3.81 -17.87
N GLY A 170 22.06 -3.52 -16.99
CA GLY A 170 22.29 -2.73 -15.78
C GLY A 170 22.37 -1.22 -16.01
N TRP A 171 22.20 -0.71 -17.23
CA TRP A 171 22.20 0.73 -17.53
C TRP A 171 20.84 1.19 -18.08
N PRO A 172 20.36 2.38 -17.70
CA PRO A 172 19.12 2.91 -18.23
C PRO A 172 19.32 3.31 -19.70
N ARG A 173 18.46 2.82 -20.59
CA ARG A 173 18.45 3.18 -22.00
C ARG A 173 17.03 3.55 -22.42
N CYS A 174 16.89 4.65 -23.15
CA CYS A 174 15.66 4.94 -23.86
C CYS A 174 15.56 3.98 -25.04
N VAL A 175 14.78 2.93 -24.87
CA VAL A 175 14.43 2.05 -25.99
C VAL A 175 13.16 2.60 -26.61
N GLN A 176 12.92 2.31 -27.90
CA GLN A 176 11.58 2.49 -28.43
C GLN A 176 10.63 1.83 -27.44
N ALA A 177 9.66 2.61 -26.95
CA ALA A 177 8.56 2.00 -26.28
C ALA A 177 8.05 1.07 -27.37
N LYS A 178 8.32 -0.24 -27.23
CA LYS A 178 7.39 -1.22 -27.76
C LYS A 178 6.14 -0.73 -27.11
N VAL A 179 5.33 -0.01 -27.89
CA VAL A 179 3.95 0.19 -27.60
C VAL A 179 3.60 -1.22 -27.17
N THR A 180 3.33 -1.41 -25.88
CA THR A 180 2.44 -2.47 -25.50
C THR A 180 1.12 -1.99 -26.06
N THR A 181 1.06 -1.98 -27.40
CA THR A 181 -0.11 -2.19 -28.17
C THR A 181 -0.52 -3.51 -27.58
N ARG A 182 -1.45 -3.43 -26.62
CA ARG A 182 -2.69 -4.17 -26.82
C ARG A 182 -2.84 -4.26 -28.32
N GLY A 183 -2.53 -5.44 -28.89
CA GLY A 183 -2.61 -5.63 -30.33
C GLY A 183 -3.90 -4.98 -30.79
N PRO A 184 -3.90 -4.24 -31.92
CA PRO A 184 -4.96 -3.30 -32.25
C PRO A 184 -6.30 -3.94 -31.90
N SER A 185 -7.02 -3.35 -30.96
CA SER A 185 -8.21 -3.97 -30.39
C SER A 185 -9.43 -3.37 -31.05
N CYS A 186 -10.56 -4.05 -30.98
CA CYS A 186 -11.81 -3.46 -31.45
C CYS A 186 -12.27 -2.23 -30.67
N GLN A 187 -11.58 -1.85 -29.57
CA GLN A 187 -11.81 -0.58 -28.87
C GLN A 187 -11.27 0.62 -29.68
N ASP A 188 -10.28 0.38 -30.54
CA ASP A 188 -9.55 1.42 -31.27
C ASP A 188 -10.02 1.57 -32.74
N VAL A 189 -11.01 0.77 -33.17
CA VAL A 189 -11.49 0.71 -34.56
C VAL A 189 -12.94 1.18 -34.65
N GLN A 190 -13.17 2.31 -35.30
CA GLN A 190 -14.52 2.76 -35.68
C GLN A 190 -14.95 2.11 -36.99
N CYS A 191 -16.00 1.29 -36.93
CA CYS A 191 -16.56 0.63 -38.10
C CYS A 191 -17.72 1.44 -38.72
N PRO A 192 -17.87 1.44 -40.06
CA PRO A 192 -18.98 2.12 -40.73
C PRO A 192 -20.34 1.51 -40.34
N GLN A 193 -21.41 2.29 -40.49
CA GLN A 193 -22.77 1.90 -40.12
C GLN A 193 -23.16 0.55 -40.77
N GLY A 194 -23.66 -0.39 -39.97
CA GLY A 194 -24.01 -1.75 -40.43
C GLY A 194 -22.86 -2.78 -40.32
N SER A 195 -21.70 -2.42 -39.75
CA SER A 195 -20.61 -3.35 -39.49
C SER A 195 -20.17 -3.34 -38.03
N MET A 196 -19.61 -4.46 -37.55
CA MET A 196 -19.06 -4.61 -36.20
C MET A 196 -17.60 -5.01 -36.29
N CYS A 197 -16.77 -4.48 -35.38
CA CYS A 197 -15.39 -4.92 -35.29
C CYS A 197 -15.30 -6.32 -34.67
N GLN A 198 -14.59 -7.22 -35.35
CA GLN A 198 -14.29 -8.56 -34.88
C GLN A 198 -12.78 -8.84 -35.02
N MET A 199 -12.21 -9.57 -34.07
CA MET A 199 -10.84 -10.07 -34.17
C MET A 199 -10.79 -11.26 -35.14
N VAL A 200 -10.12 -11.10 -36.28
CA VAL A 200 -9.92 -12.15 -37.29
C VAL A 200 -8.41 -12.38 -37.43
N ASN A 201 -7.94 -13.60 -37.16
CA ASN A 201 -6.51 -13.95 -37.20
C ASN A 201 -5.61 -13.04 -36.33
N GLY A 202 -6.12 -12.61 -35.17
CA GLY A 202 -5.37 -11.75 -34.25
C GLY A 202 -5.32 -10.27 -34.63
N GLN A 203 -6.07 -9.83 -35.65
CA GLN A 203 -6.17 -8.44 -36.08
C GLN A 203 -7.64 -7.97 -36.12
N PRO A 204 -7.96 -6.72 -35.71
CA PRO A 204 -9.34 -6.23 -35.72
C PRO A 204 -9.76 -5.92 -37.16
N ARG A 205 -10.93 -6.41 -37.55
CA ARG A 205 -11.52 -6.15 -38.87
C ARG A 205 -12.99 -5.78 -38.70
N CYS A 206 -13.46 -4.76 -39.43
CA CYS A 206 -14.88 -4.48 -39.54
C CYS A 206 -15.53 -5.53 -40.43
N VAL A 207 -16.33 -6.40 -39.82
CA VAL A 207 -17.16 -7.37 -40.55
C VAL A 207 -18.54 -6.78 -40.67
N GLN A 208 -19.13 -6.86 -41.85
CA GLN A 208 -20.53 -6.46 -42.04
C GLN A 208 -21.39 -7.27 -41.09
N LEU A 209 -22.21 -6.57 -40.30
CA LEU A 209 -23.28 -7.19 -39.55
C LEU A 209 -24.24 -7.65 -40.63
N LYS A 210 -24.05 -8.88 -41.14
CA LYS A 210 -25.07 -9.54 -41.94
C LYS A 210 -26.30 -9.50 -41.07
N THR A 211 -27.22 -8.63 -41.45
CA THR A 211 -28.43 -8.28 -40.74
C THR A 211 -29.20 -9.55 -40.53
N SER A 212 -28.92 -10.22 -39.42
CA SER A 212 -29.72 -11.27 -38.84
C SER A 212 -29.92 -12.49 -39.74
N ILE A 213 -30.25 -13.58 -39.07
CA ILE A 213 -31.03 -14.68 -39.60
C ILE A 213 -32.48 -14.17 -39.82
N ARG A 214 -32.67 -13.00 -40.45
CA ARG A 214 -33.98 -12.54 -40.91
C ARG A 214 -34.00 -12.72 -42.41
N ARG A 215 -34.89 -13.61 -42.86
CA ARG A 215 -35.23 -13.74 -44.27
C ARG A 215 -35.60 -12.34 -44.78
N PRO A 216 -34.95 -11.83 -45.83
CA PRO A 216 -35.32 -10.54 -46.41
C PRO A 216 -36.82 -10.58 -46.77
N SER A 217 -37.54 -9.52 -46.42
CA SER A 217 -39.00 -9.46 -46.54
C SER A 217 -39.41 -8.28 -47.43
N CYS A 218 -40.66 -8.26 -47.90
CA CYS A 218 -41.17 -7.13 -48.65
C CYS A 218 -41.25 -5.82 -47.85
N GLY A 219 -41.11 -5.86 -46.52
CA GLY A 219 -40.98 -4.64 -45.71
C GLY A 219 -39.64 -3.91 -45.92
N ASP A 220 -38.65 -4.61 -46.47
CA ASP A 220 -37.29 -4.09 -46.67
C ASP A 220 -37.05 -3.63 -48.13
N LEU A 221 -38.02 -3.80 -49.03
CA LEU A 221 -37.90 -3.59 -50.47
C LEU A 221 -38.85 -2.47 -50.96
N HIS A 222 -38.31 -1.37 -51.47
CA HIS A 222 -39.11 -0.32 -52.10
C HIS A 222 -39.21 -0.58 -53.61
N CYS A 223 -40.41 -0.86 -54.11
CA CYS A 223 -40.66 -1.15 -55.52
C CYS A 223 -40.95 0.12 -56.33
N PRO A 224 -40.50 0.19 -57.61
CA PRO A 224 -40.84 1.31 -58.49
C PRO A 224 -42.35 1.36 -58.79
N GLN A 225 -42.83 2.52 -59.21
CA GLN A 225 -44.26 2.75 -59.50
C GLN A 225 -44.81 1.74 -60.52
N GLY A 226 -45.96 1.12 -60.22
CA GLY A 226 -46.59 0.07 -61.05
C GLY A 226 -46.05 -1.35 -60.83
N THR A 227 -45.28 -1.56 -59.76
CA THR A 227 -44.81 -2.88 -59.33
C THR A 227 -45.09 -3.10 -57.85
N SER A 228 -45.48 -4.32 -57.47
CA SER A 228 -45.67 -4.74 -56.09
C SER A 228 -44.62 -5.76 -55.66
N CYS A 229 -44.28 -5.77 -54.38
CA CYS A 229 -43.35 -6.75 -53.84
C CYS A 229 -44.05 -8.09 -53.59
N GLN A 230 -43.48 -9.16 -54.14
CA GLN A 230 -43.93 -10.54 -53.92
C GLN A 230 -42.75 -11.42 -53.50
N MET A 231 -43.00 -12.36 -52.57
CA MET A 231 -42.02 -13.37 -52.18
C MET A 231 -41.97 -14.48 -53.23
N THR A 232 -40.82 -14.67 -53.90
CA THR A 232 -40.59 -15.73 -54.88
C THR A 232 -39.31 -16.48 -54.51
N ASN A 233 -39.37 -17.81 -54.37
CA ASN A 233 -38.25 -18.64 -53.92
C ASN A 233 -37.57 -18.09 -52.66
N ASP A 234 -38.37 -17.72 -51.66
CA ASP A 234 -37.91 -17.18 -50.38
C ASP A 234 -37.10 -15.87 -50.46
N GLN A 235 -37.23 -15.14 -51.56
CA GLN A 235 -36.61 -13.84 -51.78
C GLN A 235 -37.67 -12.81 -52.23
N PRO A 236 -37.66 -11.58 -51.68
CA PRO A 236 -38.57 -10.52 -52.12
C PRO A 236 -38.16 -10.04 -53.52
N ARG A 237 -39.13 -9.92 -54.44
CA ARG A 237 -38.95 -9.37 -55.80
C ARG A 237 -40.07 -8.41 -56.14
N CYS A 238 -39.75 -7.32 -56.85
CA CYS A 238 -40.76 -6.47 -57.45
C CYS A 238 -41.28 -7.13 -58.72
N VAL A 239 -42.58 -7.40 -58.76
CA VAL A 239 -43.29 -7.92 -59.93
C VAL A 239 -44.20 -6.81 -60.46
N HIS A 240 -44.38 -6.75 -61.77
CA HIS A 240 -45.33 -5.81 -62.35
C HIS A 240 -46.73 -6.17 -61.89
N ASP A 241 -47.48 -5.16 -61.45
CA ASP A 241 -48.88 -5.35 -61.10
C ASP A 241 -49.61 -5.92 -62.31
N GLN A 242 -50.35 -7.01 -62.10
CA GLN A 242 -51.16 -7.58 -63.18
C GLN A 242 -52.10 -6.49 -63.69
N PRO A 243 -52.18 -6.26 -65.01
CA PRO A 243 -53.05 -5.23 -65.55
C PRO A 243 -54.50 -5.58 -65.19
N SER A 244 -55.14 -4.73 -64.38
CA SER A 244 -56.50 -4.90 -63.88
C SER A 244 -57.45 -3.88 -64.52
N CYS A 245 -58.75 -4.08 -64.34
CA CYS A 245 -59.76 -3.11 -64.76
C CYS A 245 -59.95 -1.94 -63.76
N GLU A 246 -59.22 -1.91 -62.63
CA GLU A 246 -59.39 -0.86 -61.61
C GLU A 246 -58.94 0.51 -62.12
N ASP A 247 -57.88 0.56 -62.95
CA ASP A 247 -57.33 1.82 -63.47
C ASP A 247 -57.81 2.14 -64.90
N VAL A 248 -58.67 1.32 -65.51
CA VAL A 248 -59.08 1.47 -66.91
C VAL A 248 -60.41 2.23 -67.01
N HIS A 249 -60.34 3.46 -67.51
CA HIS A 249 -61.51 4.28 -67.80
C HIS A 249 -62.04 3.98 -69.21
N CYS A 250 -63.16 3.25 -69.27
CA CYS A 250 -63.82 2.91 -70.53
C CYS A 250 -64.78 4.01 -71.00
N PRO A 251 -64.91 4.26 -72.32
CA PRO A 251 -65.88 5.20 -72.88
C PRO A 251 -67.33 4.79 -72.56
N LYS A 252 -68.27 5.74 -72.64
CA LYS A 252 -69.71 5.51 -72.39
C LYS A 252 -70.21 4.27 -73.14
N ASP A 253 -71.06 3.49 -72.45
CA ASP A 253 -71.69 2.24 -72.93
C ASP A 253 -70.74 1.04 -73.18
N THR A 254 -69.51 1.13 -72.67
CA THR A 254 -68.57 0.00 -72.62
C THR A 254 -68.22 -0.36 -71.17
N THR A 255 -67.87 -1.61 -70.91
CA THR A 255 -67.44 -2.10 -69.60
C THR A 255 -66.07 -2.75 -69.74
N CYS A 256 -65.17 -2.48 -68.79
CA CYS A 256 -63.87 -3.15 -68.76
C CYS A 256 -64.06 -4.62 -68.39
N GLN A 257 -63.56 -5.51 -69.24
CA GLN A 257 -63.49 -6.94 -68.97
C GLN A 257 -62.07 -7.45 -69.24
N MET A 258 -61.66 -8.45 -68.46
CA MET A 258 -60.41 -9.16 -68.71
C MET A 258 -60.61 -10.12 -69.90
N VAL A 259 -59.98 -9.82 -71.03
CA VAL A 259 -60.01 -10.66 -72.24
C VAL A 259 -58.59 -11.13 -72.51
N ASN A 260 -58.35 -12.44 -72.48
CA ASN A 260 -57.03 -13.06 -72.66
C ASN A 260 -55.94 -12.50 -71.72
N GLY A 261 -56.30 -12.21 -70.46
CA GLY A 261 -55.35 -11.71 -69.46
C GLY A 261 -54.99 -10.23 -69.58
N GLN A 262 -55.67 -9.47 -70.45
CA GLN A 262 -55.52 -8.01 -70.54
C GLN A 262 -56.88 -7.32 -70.38
N PRO A 263 -56.93 -6.16 -69.70
CA PRO A 263 -58.15 -5.38 -69.57
C PRO A 263 -58.53 -4.77 -70.93
N ARG A 264 -59.77 -4.99 -71.36
CA ARG A 264 -60.33 -4.45 -72.61
C ARG A 264 -61.73 -3.88 -72.37
N CYS A 265 -62.02 -2.72 -72.95
CA CYS A 265 -63.36 -2.17 -72.97
C CYS A 265 -64.20 -2.90 -74.03
N VAL A 266 -65.23 -3.62 -73.60
CA VAL A 266 -66.16 -4.32 -74.49
C VAL A 266 -67.53 -3.65 -74.41
N GLN A 267 -68.31 -3.72 -75.49
CA GLN A 267 -69.68 -3.20 -75.48
C GLN A 267 -70.49 -3.91 -74.40
N ALA A 268 -71.08 -3.12 -73.50
CA ALA A 268 -72.00 -3.64 -72.52
C ALA A 268 -73.24 -4.10 -73.29
N LYS A 269 -73.39 -5.41 -73.53
CA LYS A 269 -74.66 -6.00 -73.99
C LYS A 269 -75.66 -5.95 -72.83
N VAL A 270 -76.09 -4.74 -72.48
CA VAL A 270 -77.27 -4.53 -71.65
C VAL A 270 -78.40 -4.26 -72.63
N SER A 271 -79.13 -5.30 -72.99
CA SER A 271 -80.49 -5.10 -73.50
C SER A 271 -81.26 -4.37 -72.40
N PRO A 272 -81.75 -3.14 -72.60
CA PRO A 272 -82.49 -2.45 -71.54
C PRO A 272 -83.73 -3.27 -71.23
N LYS A 273 -83.88 -3.66 -69.97
CA LYS A 273 -85.07 -4.36 -69.50
C LYS A 273 -86.25 -3.40 -69.69
N PRO A 274 -87.29 -3.75 -70.49
CA PRO A 274 -88.39 -2.83 -70.76
C PRO A 274 -89.05 -2.41 -69.43
N SER A 275 -89.19 -1.10 -69.21
CA SER A 275 -89.67 -0.47 -67.98
C SER A 275 -90.58 0.72 -68.31
N CYS A 276 -91.50 1.06 -67.42
CA CYS A 276 -92.36 2.26 -67.53
C CYS A 276 -91.64 3.58 -67.19
N GLN A 277 -90.36 3.56 -66.80
CA GLN A 277 -89.59 4.77 -66.45
C GLN A 277 -89.44 5.75 -67.62
N ASP A 278 -89.33 5.24 -68.84
CA ASP A 278 -89.08 6.06 -70.04
C ASP A 278 -90.32 6.19 -70.96
N VAL A 279 -91.49 5.74 -70.51
CA VAL A 279 -92.73 5.75 -71.31
C VAL A 279 -93.64 6.90 -70.86
N HIS A 280 -93.76 7.91 -71.70
CA HIS A 280 -94.72 9.00 -71.50
C HIS A 280 -96.10 8.64 -72.05
N CYS A 281 -97.04 8.42 -71.13
CA CYS A 281 -98.43 8.19 -71.45
C CYS A 281 -99.21 9.52 -71.60
N PRO A 282 -100.21 9.59 -72.50
CA PRO A 282 -101.09 10.74 -72.62
C PRO A 282 -101.86 10.99 -71.31
N LYS A 283 -102.31 12.25 -71.11
CA LYS A 283 -102.98 12.71 -69.88
C LYS A 283 -104.05 11.71 -69.42
N ASP A 284 -104.01 11.40 -68.13
CA ASP A 284 -104.94 10.53 -67.41
C ASP A 284 -104.86 9.03 -67.75
N THR A 285 -103.74 8.56 -68.33
CA THR A 285 -103.44 7.13 -68.46
C THR A 285 -102.13 6.76 -67.75
N PRO A 286 -102.13 5.88 -66.72
CA PRO A 286 -100.88 5.38 -66.15
C PRO A 286 -100.24 4.32 -67.05
N CYS A 287 -98.90 4.27 -67.04
CA CYS A 287 -98.14 3.17 -67.63
C CYS A 287 -98.20 1.94 -66.73
N HIS A 288 -98.52 0.79 -67.31
CA HIS A 288 -98.54 -0.49 -66.65
C HIS A 288 -97.81 -1.54 -67.47
N MET A 289 -97.12 -2.47 -66.81
CA MET A 289 -96.53 -3.61 -67.50
C MET A 289 -97.62 -4.61 -67.87
N VAL A 290 -97.75 -4.93 -69.16
CA VAL A 290 -98.69 -5.93 -69.69
C VAL A 290 -97.90 -6.89 -70.58
N ASN A 291 -97.87 -8.18 -70.25
CA ASN A 291 -97.11 -9.22 -70.96
C ASN A 291 -95.63 -8.90 -71.17
N GLY A 292 -94.98 -8.28 -70.18
CA GLY A 292 -93.55 -7.97 -70.24
C GLY A 292 -93.19 -6.73 -71.07
N GLN A 293 -94.17 -5.96 -71.55
CA GLN A 293 -93.97 -4.65 -72.19
C GLN A 293 -94.76 -3.54 -71.49
N PRO A 294 -94.23 -2.30 -71.42
CA PRO A 294 -94.93 -1.15 -70.87
C PRO A 294 -96.06 -0.69 -71.80
N ARG A 295 -97.29 -0.50 -71.27
CA ARG A 295 -98.47 0.00 -72.00
C ARG A 295 -99.25 1.02 -71.18
N CYS A 296 -99.80 2.05 -71.83
CA CYS A 296 -100.68 3.03 -71.19
C CYS A 296 -102.13 2.51 -71.15
N VAL A 297 -102.76 2.50 -69.97
CA VAL A 297 -104.12 1.97 -69.78
C VAL A 297 -105.05 3.06 -69.24
N GLN A 298 -106.32 3.08 -69.67
CA GLN A 298 -107.33 4.02 -69.15
C GLN A 298 -107.98 3.45 -67.87
N LEU A 299 -107.88 4.16 -66.75
CA LEU A 299 -108.74 3.90 -65.59
C LEU A 299 -110.06 4.66 -65.78
N LYS A 300 -111.19 3.96 -65.70
CA LYS A 300 -112.50 4.60 -65.57
C LYS A 300 -112.57 5.31 -64.20
N VAL A 301 -112.49 6.64 -64.24
CA VAL A 301 -112.51 7.56 -63.10
C VAL A 301 -113.85 7.48 -62.36
N SER A 302 -113.82 7.23 -61.04
CA SER A 302 -114.95 7.53 -60.15
C SER A 302 -114.92 9.02 -59.80
N ILE A 303 -115.97 9.73 -60.21
CA ILE A 303 -116.17 11.17 -60.07
C ILE A 303 -116.16 11.54 -58.57
N LYS A 304 -115.19 12.36 -58.14
CA LYS A 304 -115.20 13.00 -56.82
C LYS A 304 -116.37 13.99 -56.74
N SER A 305 -117.12 13.96 -55.65
CA SER A 305 -118.23 14.88 -55.37
C SER A 305 -117.73 16.34 -55.32
N PRO A 306 -118.43 17.31 -55.93
CA PRO A 306 -117.99 18.71 -55.98
C PRO A 306 -118.01 19.37 -54.58
N SER A 307 -116.94 20.09 -54.25
CA SER A 307 -116.72 20.77 -52.96
C SER A 307 -116.44 22.26 -53.17
N CYS A 308 -116.67 23.09 -52.14
CA CYS A 308 -116.32 24.52 -52.15
C CYS A 308 -114.83 24.78 -52.40
N ASN A 309 -113.95 23.78 -52.23
CA ASN A 309 -112.53 23.90 -52.56
C ASN A 309 -112.27 24.12 -54.05
N ASP A 310 -113.21 23.74 -54.91
CA ASP A 310 -113.08 23.87 -56.36
C ASP A 310 -113.77 25.13 -56.91
N LEU A 311 -114.40 25.96 -56.06
CA LEU A 311 -115.19 27.14 -56.45
C LEU A 311 -114.61 28.44 -55.86
N HIS A 312 -114.11 29.32 -56.71
CA HIS A 312 -113.63 30.64 -56.31
C HIS A 312 -114.76 31.68 -56.33
N CYS A 313 -115.06 32.26 -55.16
CA CYS A 313 -116.10 33.29 -55.01
C CYS A 313 -115.52 34.72 -55.16
N PRO A 314 -116.28 35.65 -55.77
CA PRO A 314 -115.87 37.05 -55.88
C PRO A 314 -115.77 37.72 -54.50
N GLN A 315 -114.94 38.77 -54.40
CA GLN A 315 -114.64 39.44 -53.14
C GLN A 315 -115.92 39.91 -52.41
N GLY A 316 -116.03 39.54 -51.13
CA GLY A 316 -117.17 39.87 -50.26
C GLY A 316 -118.23 38.77 -50.12
N THR A 317 -118.14 37.68 -50.89
CA THR A 317 -119.02 36.50 -50.77
C THR A 317 -118.25 35.28 -50.25
N ILE A 318 -118.93 34.34 -49.59
CA ILE A 318 -118.34 33.09 -49.10
C ILE A 318 -118.96 31.89 -49.81
N CYS A 319 -118.15 30.86 -50.06
CA CYS A 319 -118.68 29.60 -50.59
C CYS A 319 -119.44 28.84 -49.50
N GLN A 320 -120.70 28.53 -49.75
CA GLN A 320 -121.56 27.72 -48.89
C GLN A 320 -122.18 26.58 -49.70
N MET A 321 -122.27 25.40 -49.09
CA MET A 321 -122.97 24.26 -49.69
C MET A 321 -124.47 24.43 -49.53
N THR A 322 -125.21 24.54 -50.63
CA THR A 322 -126.68 24.60 -50.65
C THR A 322 -127.22 23.50 -51.55
N ASN A 323 -128.14 22.67 -51.04
CA ASN A 323 -128.69 21.50 -51.73
C ASN A 323 -127.64 20.58 -52.39
N GLY A 324 -126.51 20.36 -51.70
CA GLY A 324 -125.46 19.44 -52.15
C GLY A 324 -124.52 19.98 -53.23
N GLN A 325 -124.60 21.27 -53.59
CA GLN A 325 -123.64 21.93 -54.48
C GLN A 325 -123.04 23.20 -53.86
N PRO A 326 -121.75 23.49 -54.13
CA PRO A 326 -121.10 24.72 -53.67
C PRO A 326 -121.65 25.94 -54.41
N ARG A 327 -122.00 27.01 -53.68
CA ARG A 327 -122.46 28.30 -54.21
C ARG A 327 -121.85 29.46 -53.43
N CYS A 328 -121.62 30.60 -54.09
CA CYS A 328 -121.18 31.82 -53.44
C CYS A 328 -122.40 32.62 -52.95
N VAL A 329 -122.43 32.96 -51.67
CA VAL A 329 -123.49 33.76 -51.00
C VAL A 329 -122.92 35.00 -50.35
#